data_AF-A0A3A4ZTG4-F1
#
_entry.id   AF-A0A3A4ZTG4-F1
#
_cell.length_a   1.000
_cell.length_b   1.000
_cell.length_c   1.000
_cell.angle_alpha   90.00
_cell.angle_beta   90.00
_cell.angle_gamma   90.00
#
_symmetry.space_group_name_H-M   'P 1'
#
loop_
_entity.id
_entity.type
_entity.pdbx_description
1 polymer ?
#
loop_
_entity_poly.entity_id
_entity_poly.type
_entity_poly.pdbx_seq_one_letter_code
_entity_poly.pdbx_strand_id
1 'polypeptide(L)'
;MKKGTILFVTEGLEELHDDSEDLRKAREHLGVQAVSVAGSEDEVAYQWWRMLAKGMHHVSLLRASYGGRDNRLDFHGTALRLFG
;
A
#
# COMPACT_ATOMS: atom_id res chain seq x y z
N MET A 1 8.24 11.96 11.86
CA MET A 1 8.01 12.16 10.41
C MET A 1 7.00 11.12 9.94
N LYS A 2 5.91 11.51 9.26
CA LYS A 2 4.84 10.59 8.85
C LYS A 2 5.16 9.95 7.49
N LYS A 3 5.04 8.63 7.40
CA LYS A 3 5.33 7.80 6.22
C LYS A 3 4.08 7.05 5.79
N GLY A 4 3.86 6.95 4.49
CA GLY A 4 2.83 6.10 3.89
C GLY A 4 3.41 5.20 2.80
N THR A 5 2.79 4.04 2.60
CA THR A 5 3.11 3.12 1.51
C THR A 5 1.85 2.81 0.71
N ILE A 6 1.93 2.93 -0.62
CA ILE A 6 0.91 2.45 -1.55
C ILE A 6 1.32 1.05 -2.00
N LEU A 7 0.45 0.08 -1.84
CA LEU A 7 0.62 -1.28 -2.34
C LEU A 7 0.01 -1.36 -3.74
N PHE A 8 0.85 -1.59 -4.75
CA PHE A 8 0.40 -1.83 -6.11
C PHE A 8 0.09 -3.32 -6.27
N VAL A 9 -1.20 -3.67 -6.24
CA VAL A 9 -1.69 -5.05 -6.21
C VAL A 9 -2.33 -5.40 -7.54
N THR A 10 -1.68 -6.28 -8.30
CA THR A 10 -2.15 -6.71 -9.63
C THR A 10 -2.91 -8.04 -9.61
N GLU A 11 -2.90 -8.74 -8.47
CA GLU A 11 -3.51 -10.07 -8.30
C GLU A 11 -4.19 -10.13 -6.93
N GLY A 12 -5.45 -10.59 -6.90
CA GLY A 12 -6.25 -10.75 -5.68
C GLY A 12 -6.71 -9.43 -5.05
N LEU A 13 -6.75 -8.35 -5.82
CA LEU A 13 -7.17 -7.02 -5.33
C LEU A 13 -8.63 -7.05 -4.84
N GLU A 14 -9.50 -7.75 -5.57
CA GLU A 14 -10.92 -7.90 -5.27
C GLU A 14 -11.20 -8.61 -3.95
N GLU A 15 -10.24 -9.39 -3.45
CA GLU A 15 -10.33 -10.10 -2.16
C GLU A 15 -9.78 -9.26 -0.99
N LEU A 16 -9.12 -8.13 -1.29
CA LEU A 16 -8.48 -7.27 -0.30
C LEU A 16 -9.40 -6.11 0.08
N HIS A 17 -9.98 -6.20 1.29
CA HIS A 17 -10.80 -5.12 1.82
C HIS A 17 -9.96 -4.02 2.50
N ASP A 18 -10.38 -2.76 2.34
CA ASP A 18 -9.69 -1.56 2.85
C ASP A 18 -9.43 -1.57 4.38
N ASP A 19 -10.28 -2.25 5.16
CA ASP A 19 -10.17 -2.39 6.62
C ASP A 19 -9.76 -3.81 7.05
N SER A 20 -9.17 -4.59 6.14
CA SER A 20 -8.70 -5.94 6.45
C SER A 20 -7.58 -5.94 7.50
N GLU A 21 -7.57 -6.97 8.34
CA GLU A 21 -6.47 -7.25 9.28
C GLU A 21 -5.12 -7.35 8.56
N ASP A 22 -5.10 -7.71 7.29
CA ASP A 22 -3.89 -7.86 6.50
C ASP A 22 -3.26 -6.51 6.15
N LEU A 23 -4.07 -5.47 5.88
CA LEU A 23 -3.57 -4.10 5.74
C LEU A 23 -3.05 -3.54 7.07
N ARG A 24 -3.66 -3.93 8.20
CA ARG A 24 -3.14 -3.59 9.53
C ARG A 24 -1.77 -4.24 9.78
N LYS A 25 -1.64 -5.53 9.49
CA LYS A 25 -0.36 -6.26 9.56
C LYS A 25 0.68 -5.67 8.62
N ALA A 26 0.29 -5.31 7.39
CA ALA A 26 1.18 -4.66 6.43
C ALA A 26 1.72 -3.32 6.96
N ARG A 27 0.86 -2.51 7.57
CA ARG A 27 1.25 -1.24 8.20
C ARG A 27 2.30 -1.45 9.30
N GLU A 28 2.10 -2.46 10.14
CA GLU A 28 3.03 -2.84 11.21
C GLU A 28 4.35 -3.38 10.66
N HIS A 29 4.28 -4.31 9.70
CA HIS A 29 5.45 -4.92 9.07
C HIS A 29 6.34 -3.89 8.35
N LEU A 30 5.73 -2.94 7.65
CA LEU A 30 6.43 -1.90 6.90
C LEU A 30 6.86 -0.70 7.78
N GLY A 31 6.39 -0.63 9.04
CA GLY A 31 6.72 0.46 9.96
C GLY A 31 6.22 1.83 9.49
N VAL A 32 5.06 1.89 8.84
CA VAL A 32 4.47 3.12 8.28
C VAL A 32 3.19 3.51 9.01
N GLN A 33 2.77 4.77 8.87
CA GLN A 33 1.54 5.26 9.51
C GLN A 33 0.29 5.03 8.66
N ALA A 34 0.46 4.89 7.34
CA ALA A 34 -0.64 4.67 6.41
C ALA A 34 -0.24 3.64 5.34
N VAL A 35 -1.18 2.76 5.02
CA VAL A 35 -1.12 1.89 3.84
C VAL A 35 -2.36 2.17 3.00
N SER A 36 -2.21 2.17 1.68
CA SER A 36 -3.33 2.15 0.74
C SER A 36 -3.06 1.12 -0.35
N VAL A 37 -4.10 0.75 -1.08
CA VAL A 37 -4.00 -0.20 -2.19
C VAL A 37 -4.34 0.52 -3.50
N ALA A 38 -3.69 0.10 -4.59
CA ALA A 38 -3.99 0.51 -5.94
C ALA A 38 -3.79 -0.66 -6.92
N GLY A 39 -4.72 -0.88 -7.83
CA GLY A 39 -4.63 -1.84 -8.92
C GLY A 39 -4.20 -1.24 -10.26
N SER A 40 -4.17 0.09 -10.36
CA SER A 40 -3.82 0.83 -11.56
C SER A 40 -2.95 2.06 -11.26
N GLU A 41 -2.27 2.60 -12.27
CA GLU A 41 -1.45 3.81 -12.11
C GLU A 41 -2.29 5.04 -11.73
N ASP A 42 -3.51 5.15 -12.25
CA ASP A 42 -4.45 6.22 -11.89
C ASP A 42 -4.85 6.16 -10.42
N GLU A 43 -5.08 4.95 -9.90
CA GLU A 43 -5.32 4.74 -8.48
C GLU A 43 -4.08 5.07 -7.64
N VAL A 44 -2.87 4.73 -8.12
CA VAL A 44 -1.62 5.14 -7.46
C VAL A 44 -1.56 6.66 -7.35
N ALA A 45 -1.83 7.38 -8.44
CA ALA A 45 -1.83 8.85 -8.44
C ALA A 45 -2.86 9.41 -7.45
N TYR A 46 -4.07 8.86 -7.43
CA TYR A 46 -5.12 9.26 -6.50
C TYR A 46 -4.72 9.00 -5.03
N GLN A 47 -4.22 7.81 -4.73
CA GLN A 47 -3.82 7.44 -3.37
C GLN A 47 -2.61 8.26 -2.89
N TRP A 48 -1.65 8.53 -3.79
CA TRP A 48 -0.52 9.40 -3.51
C TRP A 48 -0.97 10.80 -3.11
N TRP A 49 -1.83 11.43 -3.92
CA TRP A 49 -2.42 12.73 -3.59
C TRP A 49 -3.16 12.69 -2.24
N ARG A 50 -3.96 11.63 -1.99
CA ARG A 50 -4.70 11.45 -0.73
C ARG A 50 -3.76 11.34 0.48
N MET A 51 -2.61 10.68 0.34
CA MET A 51 -1.61 10.59 1.41
C MET A 51 -0.97 11.94 1.71
N LEU A 52 -0.65 12.72 0.68
CA LEU A 52 -0.14 14.08 0.84
C LEU A 52 -1.16 14.98 1.55
N ALA A 53 -2.43 14.92 1.13
CA ALA A 53 -3.52 15.67 1.76
C ALA A 53 -3.73 15.29 3.24
N LYS A 54 -3.39 14.05 3.62
CA LYS A 54 -3.39 13.57 5.02
C LYS A 54 -2.11 13.92 5.79
N GLY A 55 -1.20 14.67 5.19
CA GLY A 55 0.03 15.15 5.82
C GLY A 55 1.15 14.10 5.90
N MET A 56 1.21 13.14 4.97
CA MET A 56 2.38 12.27 4.86
C MET A 56 3.58 13.06 4.32
N HIS A 57 4.74 12.86 4.93
CA HIS A 57 5.99 13.51 4.54
C HIS A 57 6.87 12.61 3.66
N HIS A 58 6.60 11.31 3.65
CA HIS A 58 7.26 10.32 2.81
C HIS A 58 6.18 9.38 2.25
N VAL A 59 6.16 9.19 0.94
CA VAL A 59 5.27 8.22 0.29
C VAL A 59 6.08 7.31 -0.60
N SER A 60 5.94 6.00 -0.40
CA SER A 60 6.53 4.98 -1.25
C SER A 60 5.46 4.14 -1.96
N LEU A 61 5.85 3.52 -3.06
CA LEU A 61 5.07 2.57 -3.83
C LEU A 61 5.78 1.22 -3.75
N LEU A 62 5.05 0.16 -3.42
CA LEU A 62 5.59 -1.19 -3.32
C LEU A 62 4.67 -2.15 -4.06
N ARG A 63 5.23 -3.00 -4.92
CA ARG A 63 4.45 -4.04 -5.58
C ARG A 63 4.06 -5.10 -4.57
N ALA A 64 2.83 -5.58 -4.65
CA ALA A 64 2.34 -6.66 -3.82
C ALA A 64 1.39 -7.57 -4.61
N SER A 65 1.17 -8.78 -4.11
CA SER A 65 0.11 -9.68 -4.54
C SER A 65 -0.67 -10.14 -3.33
N TYR A 66 -1.95 -10.43 -3.51
CA TYR A 66 -2.79 -11.02 -2.48
C TYR A 66 -3.23 -12.42 -2.92
N GLY A 67 -2.89 -13.44 -2.12
CA GLY A 67 -3.15 -14.84 -2.44
C GLY A 67 -4.10 -15.49 -1.43
N GLY A 68 -5.28 -15.90 -1.89
CA GLY A 68 -6.36 -16.45 -1.06
C GLY A 68 -6.11 -17.80 -0.38
N ARG A 69 -4.96 -18.47 -0.60
CA ARG A 69 -4.65 -19.74 0.09
C ARG A 69 -4.26 -19.54 1.56
N ASP A 70 -3.59 -18.43 1.85
CA ASP A 70 -3.12 -18.06 3.20
C ASP A 70 -3.61 -16.68 3.66
N ASN A 71 -4.47 -16.00 2.86
CA ASN A 71 -4.90 -14.60 3.06
C ASN A 71 -3.71 -13.70 3.42
N ARG A 72 -2.68 -13.74 2.58
CA ARG A 72 -1.44 -13.02 2.85
C ARG A 72 -1.08 -12.06 1.75
N LEU A 73 -0.71 -10.84 2.17
CA LEU A 73 0.01 -9.90 1.33
C LEU A 73 1.46 -10.35 1.21
N ASP A 74 1.87 -10.63 -0.03
CA ASP A 74 3.27 -10.85 -0.35
C ASP A 74 3.81 -9.61 -1.07
N PHE A 75 4.89 -9.06 -0.52
CA PHE A 75 5.54 -7.87 -1.04
C PHE A 75 6.66 -8.25 -2.00
N HIS A 76 6.73 -7.55 -3.13
CA HIS A 76 7.66 -7.86 -4.21
C HIS A 76 8.61 -6.69 -4.49
N GLY A 77 9.91 -7.01 -4.53
CA GLY A 77 10.95 -6.06 -4.94
C GLY A 77 11.23 -4.97 -3.91
N THR A 78 11.71 -3.83 -4.39
CA THR A 78 12.10 -2.68 -3.57
C THR A 78 11.07 -1.57 -3.70
N ALA A 79 10.76 -0.91 -2.57
CA ALA A 79 9.84 0.21 -2.57
C ALA A 79 10.42 1.40 -3.37
N LEU A 80 9.64 1.89 -4.34
CA LEU A 80 9.92 3.10 -5.10
C LEU A 80 9.47 4.31 -4.27
N ARG A 81 10.33 5.33 -4.15
CA ARG A 81 9.96 6.58 -3.47
C ARG A 81 9.19 7.48 -4.45
N LEU A 82 7.97 7.84 -4.08
CA LEU A 82 7.13 8.80 -4.83
C LEU A 82 7.29 10.23 -4.29
N PHE A 83 7.52 10.38 -2.98
CA PHE A 83 7.67 11.68 -2.31
C PHE A 83 8.47 11.55 -1.02
N GLY A 84 9.23 12.59 -0.66
CA GLY A 84 9.93 12.72 0.62
C GLY A 84 11.39 12.29 0.62
#